data_AF-A0A1Y5HVL4-F1
#
_entry.id   AF-A0A1Y5HVL4-F1
#
_cell.length_a   1.000
_cell.length_b   1.000
_cell.length_c   1.000
_cell.angle_alpha   90.00
_cell.angle_beta   90.00
_cell.angle_gamma   90.00
#
_symmetry.space_group_name_H-M   'P 1'
#
loop_
_entity.id
_entity.type
_entity.pdbx_description
1 polymer ?
#
loop_
_entity_poly.entity_id
_entity_poly.type
_entity_poly.pdbx_seq_one_letter_code
_entity_poly.pdbx_strand_id
1 'polypeptide(L)'
;MSDKEATEHHLSQRLEEQLCEHFHYKLARELGQLEHARIIIKENALDYYAQHKIDRGMVKGNIKVEPLITWEHAPFESKAAEPSTVDMEPVR
;
A
#
# COMPACT_ATOMS: atom_id res chain seq x y z
N MET A 1 13.44 -14.00 -6.04
CA MET A 1 12.15 -13.39 -5.68
C MET A 1 11.44 -14.35 -4.76
N SER A 2 10.89 -13.88 -3.65
CA SER A 2 10.02 -14.66 -2.77
C SER A 2 8.68 -14.97 -3.47
N ASP A 3 7.99 -16.05 -3.10
CA ASP A 3 6.64 -16.39 -3.59
C ASP A 3 5.66 -15.22 -3.45
N LYS A 4 5.82 -14.43 -2.38
CA LYS A 4 5.06 -13.21 -2.15
C LYS A 4 5.33 -12.14 -3.21
N GLU A 5 6.60 -11.85 -3.48
CA GLU A 5 7.00 -10.85 -4.49
C GLU A 5 6.56 -11.26 -5.89
N ALA A 6 6.62 -12.56 -6.20
CA ALA A 6 6.12 -13.11 -7.46
C ALA A 6 4.60 -12.93 -7.57
N THR A 7 3.86 -13.16 -6.49
CA THR A 7 2.41 -12.95 -6.42
C THR A 7 2.05 -11.48 -6.59
N GLU A 8 2.72 -10.58 -5.85
CA GLU A 8 2.56 -9.13 -5.98
C GLU A 8 2.79 -8.66 -7.41
N HIS A 9 3.87 -9.12 -8.04
CA HIS A 9 4.19 -8.79 -9.43
C HIS A 9 3.11 -9.28 -10.41
N HIS A 10 2.73 -10.56 -10.31
CA HIS A 10 1.70 -11.15 -11.17
C HIS A 10 0.37 -10.39 -11.07
N LEU A 11 -0.07 -10.09 -9.85
CA LEU A 11 -1.30 -9.34 -9.63
C LEU A 11 -1.19 -7.89 -10.13
N SER A 12 -0.03 -7.24 -9.94
CA SER A 12 0.22 -5.88 -10.46
C SER A 12 0.09 -5.82 -11.97
N GLN A 13 0.66 -6.80 -12.69
CA GLN A 13 0.54 -6.88 -14.15
C GLN A 13 -0.91 -7.02 -14.59
N ARG A 14 -1.66 -7.94 -13.96
CA ARG A 14 -3.08 -8.14 -14.27
C ARG A 14 -3.92 -6.89 -14.00
N LEU A 15 -3.66 -6.20 -12.89
CA LEU A 15 -4.35 -4.94 -12.58
C LEU A 15 -4.04 -3.88 -13.63
N GLU A 16 -2.77 -3.69 -13.98
CA GLU A 16 -2.35 -2.70 -14.99
C GLU A 16 -2.98 -2.99 -16.36
N GLU A 17 -3.00 -4.26 -16.80
CA GLU A 17 -3.66 -4.68 -18.04
C GLU A 17 -5.14 -4.26 -18.06
N GLN A 18 -5.87 -4.55 -16.99
CA GLN A 18 -7.29 -4.19 -16.85
C GLN A 18 -7.49 -2.67 -16.82
N LEU A 19 -6.64 -1.94 -16.09
CA LEU A 19 -6.74 -0.48 -16.04
C LEU A 19 -6.48 0.15 -17.42
N CYS A 20 -5.57 -0.42 -18.21
CA CYS A 20 -5.28 0.04 -19.57
C CYS A 20 -6.39 -0.23 -20.60
N GLU A 21 -7.41 -1.04 -20.27
CA GLU A 21 -8.63 -1.15 -21.07
C GLU A 21 -9.48 0.13 -21.01
N HIS A 22 -9.25 1.00 -20.02
CA HIS A 22 -9.95 2.27 -19.87
C HIS A 22 -9.18 3.42 -20.53
N PHE A 23 -9.83 4.11 -21.46
CA PHE A 23 -9.24 5.19 -22.27
C PHE A 23 -8.47 6.24 -21.45
N HIS A 24 -9.09 6.80 -20.40
CA HIS A 24 -8.45 7.87 -19.62
C HIS A 24 -7.23 7.40 -18.84
N TYR A 25 -7.26 6.16 -18.32
CA TYR A 25 -6.11 5.60 -17.62
C TYR A 25 -4.95 5.37 -18.59
N LYS A 26 -5.24 4.69 -19.72
CA LYS A 26 -4.25 4.43 -20.77
C LYS A 26 -3.61 5.72 -21.29
N LEU A 27 -4.41 6.75 -21.58
CA LEU A 27 -3.89 8.04 -22.04
C LEU A 27 -2.97 8.68 -21.00
N ALA A 28 -3.36 8.71 -19.72
CA ALA A 28 -2.52 9.26 -18.67
C ALA A 28 -1.20 8.49 -18.50
N ARG A 29 -1.23 7.15 -18.68
CA ARG A 29 -0.02 6.30 -18.70
C ARG A 29 0.89 6.61 -19.89
N GLU A 30 0.35 6.73 -21.10
CA GLU A 30 1.10 7.05 -22.32
C GLU A 30 1.71 8.46 -22.27
N LEU A 31 1.05 9.40 -21.58
CA LEU A 31 1.55 10.76 -21.34
C LEU A 31 2.57 10.85 -20.19
N GLY A 32 2.88 9.74 -19.51
CA GLY A 32 3.78 9.73 -18.34
C GLY A 32 3.22 10.47 -17.12
N GLN A 33 1.91 10.69 -17.06
CA GLN A 33 1.24 11.34 -15.92
C GLN A 33 0.99 10.37 -14.76
N LEU A 34 1.05 9.06 -15.02
CA LEU A 34 0.92 7.98 -14.05
C LEU A 34 2.07 7.00 -14.22
N GLU A 35 2.48 6.33 -13.15
CA GLU A 35 3.36 5.15 -13.17
C GLU A 35 2.54 3.85 -13.30
N HIS A 36 3.22 2.71 -13.46
CA HIS A 36 2.55 1.40 -13.45
C HIS A 36 1.88 1.14 -12.10
N ALA A 37 0.66 0.59 -12.13
CA ALA A 37 -0.01 0.13 -10.92
C ALA A 37 0.80 -0.98 -10.23
N ARG A 38 0.84 -0.95 -8.90
CA ARG A 38 1.52 -1.94 -8.07
C ARG A 38 0.59 -2.46 -6.98
N ILE A 39 0.65 -3.75 -6.74
CA ILE A 39 0.00 -4.44 -5.63
C ILE A 39 1.08 -4.81 -4.62
N ILE A 40 0.83 -4.47 -3.36
CA ILE A 40 1.70 -4.79 -2.23
C ILE A 40 0.87 -5.54 -1.20
N ILE A 41 1.33 -6.72 -0.81
CA ILE A 41 0.68 -7.57 0.18
C ILE A 41 1.40 -7.34 1.52
N LYS A 42 0.64 -7.03 2.56
CA LYS A 42 1.15 -6.89 3.93
C LYS A 42 0.21 -7.62 4.87
N GLU A 43 0.77 -8.33 5.85
CA GLU A 43 -0.02 -9.01 6.89
C GLU A 43 -0.93 -8.02 7.62
N ASN A 44 -0.43 -6.80 7.89
CA ASN A 44 -1.16 -5.76 8.62
C ASN A 44 -1.59 -4.59 7.71
N ALA A 45 -1.97 -4.85 6.46
CA ALA A 45 -2.32 -3.80 5.48
C ALA A 45 -3.41 -2.82 5.99
N LEU A 46 -4.36 -3.32 6.78
CA LEU A 46 -5.40 -2.50 7.40
C LEU A 46 -4.83 -1.52 8.44
N ASP A 47 -3.81 -1.91 9.19
CA ASP A 47 -3.17 -1.03 10.16
C ASP A 47 -2.38 0.08 9.47
N TYR A 48 -1.65 -0.25 8.39
CA TYR A 48 -0.99 0.76 7.55
C TYR A 48 -1.99 1.77 6.98
N TYR A 49 -3.11 1.28 6.48
CA TYR A 49 -4.18 2.14 5.96
C TYR A 49 -4.80 3.01 7.06
N ALA A 50 -5.15 2.41 8.20
CA ALA A 50 -5.74 3.12 9.32
C ALA A 50 -4.79 4.19 9.88
N GLN A 51 -3.50 3.87 10.02
CA GLN A 51 -2.49 4.82 10.48
C GLN A 51 -2.40 6.02 9.54
N HIS A 52 -2.31 5.81 8.22
CA HIS A 52 -2.31 6.89 7.25
C HIS A 52 -3.57 7.79 7.36
N LYS A 53 -4.75 7.20 7.61
CA LYS A 53 -5.98 7.97 7.80
C LYS A 53 -5.95 8.77 9.10
N ILE A 54 -5.42 8.20 10.17
CA ILE A 54 -5.21 8.89 11.45
C ILE A 54 -4.23 10.05 11.30
N ASP A 55 -3.12 9.86 10.58
CA ASP A 55 -2.13 10.91 10.31
C ASP A 55 -2.73 12.10 9.55
N ARG A 56 -3.80 11.86 8.78
CA ARG A 56 -4.60 12.89 8.09
C ARG A 56 -5.76 13.45 8.93
N GLY A 57 -5.80 13.15 10.22
CA GLY A 57 -6.78 13.68 11.18
C GLY A 57 -8.08 12.89 11.29
N MET A 58 -8.15 11.66 10.75
CA MET A 58 -9.36 10.83 10.87
C MET A 58 -9.37 10.01 12.17
N VAL A 59 -10.54 9.89 12.80
CA VAL A 59 -10.72 9.08 14.03
C VAL A 59 -10.97 7.61 13.67
N LYS A 60 -10.32 6.70 14.39
CA LYS A 60 -10.45 5.24 14.23
C LYS A 60 -11.91 4.82 14.48
N GLY A 61 -12.54 4.14 13.52
CA GLY A 61 -13.89 3.56 13.69
C GLY A 61 -14.84 3.66 12.49
N ASN A 62 -14.42 4.19 11.34
CA ASN A 62 -15.28 4.33 10.17
C ASN A 62 -14.54 4.06 8.85
N ILE A 63 -14.18 2.81 8.59
CA ILE A 63 -13.59 2.43 7.29
C ILE A 63 -14.74 2.40 6.26
N LYS A 64 -14.81 3.43 5.42
CA LYS A 64 -15.72 3.51 4.28
C LYS A 64 -14.98 3.17 2.99
N VAL A 65 -15.71 2.68 1.99
CA VAL A 65 -15.22 2.68 0.60
C VAL A 65 -15.05 4.14 0.20
N GLU A 66 -13.83 4.51 -0.14
CA GLU A 66 -13.46 5.87 -0.54
C GLU A 66 -13.08 5.92 -2.02
N PRO A 67 -13.20 7.09 -2.67
CA PRO A 67 -12.64 7.27 -4.00
C PRO A 67 -11.12 7.01 -3.98
N LEU A 68 -10.57 6.65 -5.14
CA LEU A 68 -9.13 6.57 -5.32
C LEU A 68 -8.50 7.93 -4.98
N ILE A 69 -7.57 7.94 -4.02
CA ILE A 69 -6.85 9.14 -3.59
C ILE A 69 -5.38 9.06 -4.00
N THR A 70 -4.78 10.21 -4.27
CA THR A 70 -3.32 10.33 -4.31
C THR A 70 -2.77 10.08 -2.91
N TRP A 71 -1.76 9.21 -2.81
CA TRP A 71 -1.05 8.96 -1.56
C TRP A 71 0.13 9.93 -1.45
N GLU A 72 -0.11 11.08 -0.84
CA GLU A 72 0.89 12.15 -0.70
C GLU A 72 1.70 11.99 0.59
N HIS A 73 3.00 12.28 0.54
CA HIS A 73 3.89 12.45 1.70
C HIS A 73 4.14 11.27 2.64
N ALA A 74 3.73 10.04 2.32
CA ALA A 74 4.17 8.85 3.05
C ALA A 74 4.85 7.89 2.07
N PRO A 75 6.19 7.71 2.14
CA PRO A 75 6.81 6.64 1.38
C PRO A 75 6.19 5.33 1.86
N PHE A 76 5.75 4.50 0.92
CA PHE A 76 5.28 3.14 1.22
C PHE A 76 6.51 2.28 1.56
N GLU A 77 7.23 2.65 2.62
CA GLU A 77 8.43 1.92 3.02
C GLU A 77 7.99 0.58 3.58
N SER A 78 8.49 -0.49 2.95
CA SER A 78 8.48 -1.80 3.55
C SER A 78 9.46 -1.81 4.71
N LYS A 79 9.14 -1.19 5.85
CA LYS A 79 9.89 -1.53 7.06
C LYS A 79 9.51 -2.97 7.40
N ALA A 80 10.44 -3.90 7.13
CA ALA A 80 10.41 -5.21 7.76
C ALA A 80 10.29 -4.95 9.26
N ALA A 81 9.35 -5.61 9.93
CA ALA A 81 9.15 -5.47 11.36
C ALA A 81 10.51 -5.63 12.05
N GLU A 82 11.02 -4.57 12.66
CA GLU A 82 12.17 -4.68 13.52
C GLU A 82 11.76 -5.62 14.67
N PRO A 83 12.53 -6.69 14.95
CA PRO A 83 12.20 -7.56 16.06
C PRO A 83 12.21 -6.72 17.34
N SER A 84 11.07 -6.65 18.04
CA SER A 84 11.02 -5.91 19.28
C SER A 84 11.89 -6.62 20.32
N THR A 85 13.06 -6.07 20.61
CA THR A 85 13.78 -6.36 21.85
C THR A 85 13.02 -5.69 22.99
N VAL A 86 12.07 -6.43 23.56
CA VAL A 86 11.63 -6.14 24.93
C VAL A 86 12.70 -6.75 25.84
N ASP A 87 13.65 -5.92 26.25
CA ASP A 87 14.46 -6.20 27.43
C ASP A 87 13.52 -6.19 28.64
N MET A 88 13.16 -7.38 29.14
CA MET A 88 12.58 -7.49 30.48
C MET A 88 13.71 -7.42 31.50
N GLU A 89 13.76 -6.32 32.24
CA GLU A 89 14.61 -6.16 33.42
C GLU A 89 14.35 -7.29 34.44
N PRO A 90 15.38 -7.73 35.19
CA PRO A 90 15.20 -8.78 36.18
C PRO A 90 14.46 -8.21 37.40
N VAL A 91 13.37 -8.89 37.77
CA VAL A 91 12.63 -8.63 39.02
C VAL A 91 13.58 -8.87 40.20
N ARG A 92 13.80 -7.83 41.00
CA ARG A 92 14.40 -7.92 42.34
C ARG A 92 13.37 -8.33 43.37
#